data_AF-A0A3C0VCE3-F1
#
_entry.id   AF-A0A3C0VCE3-F1
#
_cell.length_a   1.000
_cell.length_b   1.000
_cell.length_c   1.000
_cell.angle_alpha   90.00
_cell.angle_beta   90.00
_cell.angle_gamma   90.00
#
_symmetry.space_group_name_H-M   'P 1'
#
loop_
_entity.id
_entity.type
_entity.pdbx_description
1 polymer ?
#
loop_
_entity_poly.entity_id
_entity_poly.type
_entity_poly.pdbx_seq_one_letter_code
_entity_poly.pdbx_strand_id
1 'polypeptide(L)'
;MISAPSRGLASEVDAHLYPVLTVSSYPNYRHAAAIGQAWLDSQPGDVILIEFQASDYSGEFRTGPGEFAAHSVWLVIRNAVLNNRIVVEAGGNGNCNTEAQGNIDWWWNNWEGRNGPAGAIIVGAGTKDTNHARWTGTPVSVVGSAYGKHVDVQGWGTGVVTLGGNGDAWPSEGNPAFGDPDQKYTKTFGGTSAAAAQVAAACACLQSLSERILCRRLTPSEMREVLVENSQGLSSGAALTWYAPVGHDHLPPAFPDLYAAIEYLQGMPSNCAANFRRGDVNNDGILNIADAVTILGYLFGGQEAPPCMEAADVHDDGQVNIADGVDLLGYFFSGGEPPSAPFPDCGPLPPQSSNLGCFESICAQ
;
A
#
# COMPACT_ATOMS: atom_id res chain seq x y z
N MET A 1 -12.19 -13.13 -22.05
CA MET A 1 -10.93 -12.75 -22.71
C MET A 1 -10.15 -11.90 -21.73
N ILE A 2 -9.06 -12.42 -21.16
CA ILE A 2 -8.04 -11.61 -20.49
C ILE A 2 -7.12 -11.17 -21.63
N SER A 3 -7.34 -9.97 -22.18
CA SER A 3 -6.64 -9.49 -23.40
C SER A 3 -5.53 -8.48 -23.12
N ALA A 4 -5.10 -8.36 -21.86
CA ALA A 4 -3.95 -7.57 -21.44
C ALA A 4 -3.06 -8.45 -20.54
N PRO A 5 -1.73 -8.26 -20.52
CA PRO A 5 -0.90 -8.89 -19.50
C PRO A 5 -1.47 -8.49 -18.13
N SER A 6 -1.93 -9.46 -17.35
CA SER A 6 -2.41 -9.16 -16.00
C SER A 6 -1.23 -8.63 -15.19
N ARG A 7 -1.36 -7.41 -14.68
CA ARG A 7 -0.40 -6.83 -13.75
C ARG A 7 -1.04 -6.81 -12.37
N GLY A 8 -0.25 -7.17 -11.35
CA GLY A 8 -0.64 -6.90 -9.97
C GLY A 8 -0.71 -5.39 -9.71
N LEU A 9 -1.37 -5.01 -8.61
CA LEU A 9 -1.52 -3.60 -8.21
C LEU A 9 -0.17 -2.86 -8.08
N ALA A 10 0.84 -3.54 -7.55
CA ALA A 10 2.21 -3.04 -7.44
C ALA A 10 3.14 -3.92 -8.28
N SER A 11 3.09 -3.78 -9.61
CA SER A 11 3.77 -4.72 -10.53
C SER A 11 5.28 -4.60 -10.61
N GLU A 12 5.86 -3.54 -10.02
CA GLU A 12 7.29 -3.22 -10.09
C GLU A 12 8.03 -3.50 -8.77
N VAL A 13 7.32 -4.02 -7.76
CA VAL A 13 7.93 -4.39 -6.47
C VAL A 13 8.85 -5.59 -6.63
N ASP A 14 9.99 -5.55 -5.95
CA ASP A 14 10.81 -6.74 -5.75
C ASP A 14 10.21 -7.59 -4.62
N ALA A 15 9.74 -8.79 -4.96
CA ALA A 15 8.98 -9.65 -4.06
C ALA A 15 9.82 -10.85 -3.59
N HIS A 16 9.95 -10.99 -2.27
CA HIS A 16 10.70 -12.06 -1.61
C HIS A 16 9.76 -12.98 -0.83
N LEU A 17 9.95 -14.30 -0.95
CA LEU A 17 9.09 -15.29 -0.31
C LEU A 17 9.79 -15.96 0.87
N TYR A 18 9.16 -15.89 2.04
CA TYR A 18 9.67 -16.47 3.28
C TYR A 18 8.69 -17.56 3.77
N PRO A 19 8.85 -18.82 3.32
CA PRO A 19 7.87 -19.86 3.59
C PRO A 19 7.86 -20.25 5.07
N VAL A 20 6.69 -20.14 5.70
CA VAL A 20 6.45 -20.62 7.07
C VAL A 20 6.43 -22.14 7.18
N LEU A 21 6.24 -22.84 6.06
CA LEU A 21 6.18 -24.28 5.95
C LEU A 21 6.86 -24.72 4.66
N THR A 22 7.66 -25.78 4.75
CA THR A 22 8.31 -26.44 3.61
C THR A 22 8.05 -27.94 3.68
N VAL A 23 8.30 -28.66 2.58
CA VAL A 23 8.18 -30.12 2.54
C VAL A 23 9.06 -30.79 3.61
N SER A 24 10.27 -30.27 3.83
CA SER A 24 11.21 -30.81 4.81
C SER A 24 10.88 -30.45 6.26
N SER A 25 10.13 -29.37 6.48
CA SER A 25 9.74 -28.93 7.82
C SER A 25 8.39 -29.47 8.27
N TYR A 26 7.57 -30.04 7.38
CA TYR A 26 6.23 -30.54 7.71
C TYR A 26 6.25 -31.61 8.81
N PRO A 27 5.36 -31.54 9.83
CA PRO A 27 4.27 -30.57 10.03
C PRO A 27 4.65 -29.33 10.85
N ASN A 28 5.94 -29.06 11.07
CA ASN A 28 6.42 -27.96 11.92
C ASN A 28 6.45 -26.63 11.16
N TYR A 29 5.52 -25.75 11.52
CA TYR A 29 5.46 -24.37 11.02
C TYR A 29 6.47 -23.48 11.75
N ARG A 30 7.15 -22.63 11.00
CA ARG A 30 8.23 -21.75 11.48
C ARG A 30 7.87 -20.26 11.36
N HIS A 31 6.66 -19.89 11.79
CA HIS A 31 6.10 -18.53 11.65
C HIS A 31 7.07 -17.42 12.08
N ALA A 32 7.54 -17.44 13.33
CA ALA A 32 8.41 -16.38 13.86
C ALA A 32 9.77 -16.32 13.16
N ALA A 33 10.32 -17.47 12.73
CA ALA A 33 11.58 -17.50 12.01
C ALA A 33 11.43 -16.90 10.61
N ALA A 34 10.36 -17.22 9.89
CA ALA A 34 10.10 -16.68 8.56
C ALA A 34 9.90 -15.16 8.59
N ILE A 35 9.09 -14.64 9.52
CA ILE A 35 8.89 -13.19 9.69
C ILE A 35 10.20 -12.53 10.12
N GLY A 36 10.98 -13.17 11.00
CA GLY A 36 12.28 -12.67 11.42
C GLY A 36 13.28 -12.57 10.27
N GLN A 37 13.30 -13.53 9.34
CA GLN A 37 14.12 -13.43 8.12
C GLN A 37 13.62 -12.31 7.21
N ALA A 38 12.30 -12.24 6.95
CA ALA A 38 11.72 -11.16 6.15
C ALA A 38 12.06 -9.76 6.71
N TRP A 39 12.06 -9.61 8.03
CA TRP A 39 12.47 -8.39 8.69
C TRP A 39 13.97 -8.08 8.52
N LEU A 40 14.85 -9.07 8.69
CA LEU A 40 16.30 -8.89 8.56
C LEU A 40 16.72 -8.56 7.13
N ASP A 41 16.01 -9.11 6.15
CA ASP A 41 16.30 -8.92 4.72
C ASP A 41 15.62 -7.67 4.13
N SER A 42 14.78 -6.97 4.92
CA SER A 42 14.10 -5.74 4.50
C SER A 42 14.74 -4.49 5.08
N GLN A 43 14.42 -3.32 4.51
CA GLN A 43 14.84 -1.98 4.92
C GLN A 43 13.67 -1.19 5.52
N PRO A 44 13.93 -0.11 6.31
CA PRO A 44 12.87 0.78 6.77
C PRO A 44 11.95 1.21 5.63
N GLY A 45 10.65 1.16 5.89
CA GLY A 45 9.55 1.43 4.96
C GLY A 45 9.14 0.26 4.05
N ASP A 46 9.91 -0.82 3.97
CA ASP A 46 9.48 -2.00 3.21
C ASP A 46 8.22 -2.63 3.82
N VAL A 47 7.43 -3.29 2.96
CA VAL A 47 6.16 -3.93 3.31
C VAL A 47 6.37 -5.43 3.53
N ILE A 48 5.98 -5.94 4.70
CA ILE A 48 5.93 -7.36 5.03
C ILE A 48 4.45 -7.79 5.03
N LEU A 49 4.09 -8.67 4.10
CA LEU A 49 2.76 -9.27 4.02
C LEU A 49 2.74 -10.63 4.71
N ILE A 50 1.80 -10.82 5.64
CA ILE A 50 1.59 -12.06 6.39
C ILE A 50 0.26 -12.70 5.99
N GLU A 51 0.35 -13.91 5.42
CA GLU A 51 -0.79 -14.62 4.82
C GLU A 51 -1.27 -15.84 5.60
N PHE A 52 -0.56 -16.25 6.65
CA PHE A 52 -1.05 -17.32 7.50
C PHE A 52 -2.02 -16.75 8.55
N GLN A 53 -2.98 -17.58 8.94
CA GLN A 53 -3.97 -17.24 9.96
C GLN A 53 -3.66 -17.98 11.26
N ALA A 54 -3.89 -17.31 12.39
CA ALA A 54 -3.97 -18.01 13.67
C ALA A 54 -5.22 -18.90 13.67
N SER A 55 -5.15 -20.04 14.36
CA SER A 55 -6.28 -20.94 14.57
C SER A 55 -6.44 -21.22 16.05
N ASP A 56 -7.67 -21.34 16.51
CA ASP A 56 -7.95 -21.79 17.87
C ASP A 56 -7.74 -23.31 18.01
N TYR A 57 -7.68 -23.79 19.26
CA TYR A 57 -7.59 -25.23 19.57
C TYR A 57 -8.90 -25.80 20.15
N SER A 58 -10.01 -25.06 20.08
CA SER A 58 -11.25 -25.42 20.78
C SER A 58 -12.11 -26.43 20.01
N GLY A 59 -11.69 -26.83 18.80
CA GLY A 59 -12.45 -27.72 17.92
C GLY A 59 -13.53 -27.01 17.09
N GLU A 60 -13.67 -25.69 17.19
CA GLU A 60 -14.47 -24.87 16.28
C GLU A 60 -13.59 -24.33 15.15
N PHE A 61 -14.15 -24.03 13.97
CA PHE A 61 -13.38 -23.41 12.90
C PHE A 61 -13.27 -21.90 13.16
N ARG A 62 -12.37 -21.51 14.07
CA ARG A 62 -12.10 -20.11 14.41
C ARG A 62 -10.67 -19.74 14.07
N THR A 63 -10.54 -18.68 13.27
CA THR A 63 -9.25 -18.19 12.77
C THR A 63 -9.22 -16.67 12.77
N GLY A 64 -8.02 -16.12 12.91
CA GLY A 64 -7.78 -14.70 13.02
C GLY A 64 -6.41 -14.28 12.47
N PRO A 65 -6.03 -13.01 12.66
CA PRO A 65 -4.71 -12.47 12.31
C PRO A 65 -3.53 -13.35 12.75
N GLY A 66 -2.49 -13.39 11.93
CA GLY A 66 -1.31 -14.20 12.15
C GLY A 66 -0.60 -13.89 13.47
N GLU A 67 -0.56 -12.62 13.87
CA GLU A 67 0.02 -12.19 15.15
C GLU A 67 -0.59 -12.88 16.38
N PHE A 68 -1.79 -13.48 16.27
CA PHE A 68 -2.44 -14.18 17.39
C PHE A 68 -1.94 -15.62 17.56
N ALA A 69 -1.12 -16.12 16.64
CA ALA A 69 -0.71 -17.53 16.62
C ALA A 69 0.28 -17.91 17.73
N ALA A 70 1.16 -16.98 18.15
CA ALA A 70 2.12 -17.21 19.25
C ALA A 70 2.78 -15.89 19.71
N HIS A 71 3.24 -15.84 20.96
CA HIS A 71 4.01 -14.71 21.51
C HIS A 71 5.25 -14.36 20.68
N SER A 72 5.97 -15.37 20.18
CA SER A 72 7.15 -15.14 19.34
C SER A 72 6.81 -14.48 18.00
N VAL A 73 5.59 -14.72 17.49
CA VAL A 73 5.08 -14.12 16.26
C VAL A 73 4.74 -12.65 16.51
N TRP A 74 3.97 -12.36 17.56
CA TRP A 74 3.68 -10.98 17.97
C TRP A 74 4.97 -10.18 18.21
N LEU A 75 5.96 -10.74 18.93
CA LEU A 75 7.22 -10.05 19.23
C LEU A 75 8.01 -9.69 17.97
N VAL A 76 8.09 -10.60 17.01
CA VAL A 76 8.85 -10.33 15.77
C VAL A 76 8.11 -9.33 14.88
N ILE A 77 6.79 -9.35 14.84
CA ILE A 77 5.97 -8.36 14.13
C ILE A 77 6.13 -6.99 14.80
N ARG A 78 5.98 -6.92 16.12
CA ARG A 78 6.18 -5.68 16.89
C ARG A 78 7.58 -5.11 16.67
N ASN A 79 8.62 -5.96 16.66
CA ASN A 79 9.98 -5.51 16.38
C ASN A 79 10.14 -5.02 14.94
N ALA A 80 9.56 -5.69 13.95
CA ALA A 80 9.58 -5.21 12.57
C ALA A 80 8.93 -3.83 12.47
N VAL A 81 7.74 -3.64 13.06
CA VAL A 81 7.03 -2.35 13.11
C VAL A 81 7.85 -1.28 13.85
N LEU A 82 8.37 -1.56 15.04
CA LEU A 82 9.19 -0.61 15.80
C LEU A 82 10.50 -0.25 15.09
N ASN A 83 10.97 -1.10 14.18
CA ASN A 83 12.11 -0.82 13.31
C ASN A 83 11.68 -0.27 11.94
N ASN A 84 10.47 0.31 11.85
CA ASN A 84 9.93 0.96 10.67
C ASN A 84 9.62 0.05 9.48
N ARG A 85 9.25 -1.23 9.68
CA ARG A 85 8.64 -2.02 8.60
C ARG A 85 7.12 -1.84 8.60
N ILE A 86 6.53 -1.68 7.43
CA ILE A 86 5.08 -1.71 7.29
C ILE A 86 4.67 -3.18 7.31
N VAL A 87 3.90 -3.62 8.29
CA VAL A 87 3.42 -5.00 8.33
C VAL A 87 1.93 -5.02 8.01
N VAL A 88 1.51 -5.89 7.09
CA VAL A 88 0.11 -6.08 6.69
C VAL A 88 -0.25 -7.55 6.91
N GLU A 89 -1.38 -7.82 7.56
CA GLU A 89 -1.80 -9.18 7.90
C GLU A 89 -3.21 -9.48 7.41
N ALA A 90 -3.42 -10.69 6.91
CA ALA A 90 -4.76 -11.21 6.68
C ALA A 90 -5.51 -11.38 8.01
N GLY A 91 -6.73 -10.86 8.08
CA GLY A 91 -7.58 -10.90 9.27
C GLY A 91 -8.08 -12.29 9.68
N GLY A 92 -7.87 -13.33 8.87
CA GLY A 92 -8.36 -14.68 9.14
C GLY A 92 -9.81 -14.91 8.68
N ASN A 93 -10.12 -16.16 8.39
CA ASN A 93 -11.34 -16.57 7.69
C ASN A 93 -12.33 -17.34 8.58
N GLY A 94 -12.29 -17.15 9.90
CA GLY A 94 -13.10 -17.88 10.87
C GLY A 94 -14.43 -17.21 11.23
N ASN A 95 -14.80 -16.12 10.54
CA ASN A 95 -15.96 -15.29 10.86
C ASN A 95 -16.00 -14.87 12.35
N CYS A 96 -14.82 -14.62 12.93
CA CYS A 96 -14.65 -14.35 14.35
C CYS A 96 -14.74 -12.84 14.63
N ASN A 97 -15.53 -12.47 15.64
CA ASN A 97 -15.40 -11.16 16.28
C ASN A 97 -14.12 -11.15 17.11
N THR A 98 -13.13 -10.36 16.69
CA THR A 98 -11.82 -10.23 17.34
C THR A 98 -11.90 -9.68 18.78
N GLU A 99 -13.05 -9.12 19.18
CA GLU A 99 -13.29 -8.61 20.53
C GLU A 99 -14.07 -9.57 21.44
N ALA A 100 -14.77 -10.54 20.86
CA ALA A 100 -15.66 -11.38 21.63
C ALA A 100 -14.86 -12.38 22.48
N GLN A 101 -15.30 -12.51 23.73
CA GLN A 101 -14.79 -13.52 24.65
C GLN A 101 -14.87 -14.92 24.02
N GLY A 102 -13.72 -15.59 23.96
CA GLY A 102 -13.58 -16.95 23.43
C GLY A 102 -13.18 -17.07 21.95
N ASN A 103 -12.92 -15.98 21.20
CA ASN A 103 -12.71 -16.11 19.75
C ASN A 103 -11.29 -16.46 19.27
N ILE A 104 -10.20 -15.81 19.69
CA ILE A 104 -8.82 -16.26 19.35
C ILE A 104 -8.02 -16.51 20.64
N ASP A 105 -8.49 -17.54 21.33
CA ASP A 105 -8.26 -17.89 22.74
C ASP A 105 -8.68 -16.81 23.76
N TRP A 106 -9.63 -15.93 23.42
CA TRP A 106 -9.79 -14.60 24.06
C TRP A 106 -8.48 -13.79 24.01
N TRP A 107 -7.95 -13.65 22.79
CA TRP A 107 -6.72 -12.94 22.46
C TRP A 107 -5.56 -13.36 23.37
N TRP A 108 -5.38 -14.67 23.35
CA TRP A 108 -4.58 -15.47 24.25
C TRP A 108 -4.69 -15.10 25.75
N ASN A 109 -5.88 -14.72 26.21
CA ASN A 109 -6.16 -14.20 27.55
C ASN A 109 -5.39 -12.91 27.92
N ASN A 110 -5.55 -11.89 27.07
CA ASN A 110 -5.39 -10.47 27.37
C ASN A 110 -3.97 -9.89 27.28
N TRP A 111 -3.19 -10.32 26.30
CA TRP A 111 -1.88 -9.75 26.03
C TRP A 111 -1.95 -8.31 25.52
N GLU A 112 -2.87 -7.99 24.61
CA GLU A 112 -2.98 -6.64 24.04
C GLU A 112 -3.44 -5.60 25.06
N GLY A 113 -4.38 -5.92 25.95
CA GLY A 113 -4.70 -5.05 27.09
C GLY A 113 -3.51 -4.77 28.02
N ARG A 114 -2.46 -5.60 27.96
CA ARG A 114 -1.20 -5.44 28.72
C ARG A 114 -0.06 -4.82 27.91
N ASN A 115 -0.02 -5.02 26.59
CA ASN A 115 1.15 -4.74 25.75
C ASN A 115 0.84 -3.94 24.49
N GLY A 116 -0.43 -3.71 24.18
CA GLY A 116 -0.90 -3.07 22.96
C GLY A 116 -0.82 -3.97 21.72
N PRO A 117 -1.30 -3.47 20.56
CA PRO A 117 -1.22 -4.16 19.28
C PRO A 117 0.23 -4.29 18.81
N ALA A 118 0.55 -5.30 17.97
CA ALA A 118 1.87 -5.37 17.36
C ALA A 118 2.14 -4.14 16.46
N GLY A 119 1.07 -3.54 15.92
CA GLY A 119 1.10 -2.34 15.08
C GLY A 119 1.06 -2.66 13.58
N ALA A 120 0.82 -3.92 13.22
CA ALA A 120 0.50 -4.31 11.85
C ALA A 120 -0.88 -3.79 11.43
N ILE A 121 -1.09 -3.65 10.13
CA ILE A 121 -2.37 -3.34 9.50
C ILE A 121 -3.12 -4.65 9.29
N ILE A 122 -4.19 -4.88 10.05
CA ILE A 122 -5.00 -6.10 9.93
C ILE A 122 -6.12 -5.87 8.91
N VAL A 123 -6.22 -6.77 7.93
CA VAL A 123 -7.08 -6.61 6.76
C VAL A 123 -8.21 -7.63 6.73
N GLY A 124 -9.44 -7.14 6.80
CA GLY A 124 -10.67 -7.91 6.57
C GLY A 124 -10.97 -8.14 5.08
N ALA A 125 -11.95 -8.98 4.80
CA ALA A 125 -12.42 -9.29 3.45
C ALA A 125 -13.83 -8.74 3.21
N GLY A 126 -13.98 -7.96 2.14
CA GLY A 126 -15.23 -7.42 1.65
C GLY A 126 -15.75 -8.13 0.39
N THR A 127 -17.04 -7.95 0.10
CA THR A 127 -17.68 -8.43 -1.13
C THR A 127 -17.24 -7.61 -2.35
N LYS A 128 -17.34 -8.22 -3.54
CA LYS A 128 -16.99 -7.60 -4.83
C LYS A 128 -17.96 -6.52 -5.31
N ASP A 129 -19.15 -6.48 -4.73
CA ASP A 129 -20.18 -5.51 -5.11
C ASP A 129 -19.88 -4.14 -4.48
N THR A 130 -20.59 -3.11 -4.94
CA THR A 130 -20.40 -1.72 -4.54
C THR A 130 -20.77 -1.45 -3.08
N ASN A 131 -21.47 -2.36 -2.39
CA ASN A 131 -21.73 -2.21 -0.96
C ASN A 131 -20.53 -2.62 -0.12
N HIS A 132 -19.58 -3.37 -0.70
CA HIS A 132 -18.34 -3.75 -0.02
C HIS A 132 -18.60 -4.36 1.36
N ALA A 133 -19.67 -5.15 1.46
CA ALA A 133 -20.12 -5.72 2.72
C ALA A 133 -19.08 -6.73 3.24
N ARG A 134 -19.03 -6.94 4.55
CA ARG A 134 -18.16 -7.98 5.13
C ARG A 134 -18.46 -9.32 4.45
N TRP A 135 -17.43 -9.98 3.96
CA TRP A 135 -17.56 -11.34 3.44
C TRP A 135 -17.89 -12.30 4.58
N THR A 136 -19.04 -12.97 4.50
CA THR A 136 -19.55 -13.92 5.52
C THR A 136 -19.60 -15.36 5.00
N GLY A 137 -18.80 -15.66 3.97
CA GLY A 137 -18.76 -16.98 3.35
C GLY A 137 -19.98 -17.31 2.51
N THR A 138 -20.38 -18.58 2.55
CA THR A 138 -21.61 -19.09 1.95
C THR A 138 -22.57 -19.54 3.06
N PRO A 139 -23.89 -19.62 2.83
CA PRO A 139 -24.86 -20.02 3.86
C PRO A 139 -24.63 -21.39 4.52
N VAL A 140 -23.71 -22.21 3.98
CA VAL A 140 -23.38 -23.57 4.41
C VAL A 140 -21.96 -23.68 5.00
N SER A 141 -21.21 -22.58 5.09
CA SER A 141 -19.83 -22.56 5.58
C SER A 141 -19.66 -21.56 6.72
N VAL A 142 -19.02 -21.99 7.82
CA VAL A 142 -18.61 -21.12 8.94
C VAL A 142 -17.42 -20.21 8.60
N VAL A 143 -16.98 -20.23 7.35
CA VAL A 143 -15.88 -19.43 6.82
C VAL A 143 -16.37 -18.01 6.55
N GLY A 144 -15.60 -17.00 6.92
CA GLY A 144 -15.90 -15.60 6.65
C GLY A 144 -14.83 -14.68 7.22
N SER A 145 -14.81 -13.42 6.81
CA SER A 145 -13.86 -12.45 7.33
C SER A 145 -14.02 -12.31 8.85
N ALA A 146 -12.90 -12.30 9.58
CA ALA A 146 -12.89 -11.75 10.92
C ALA A 146 -13.30 -10.26 10.91
N TYR A 147 -13.75 -9.78 12.06
CA TYR A 147 -14.27 -8.42 12.26
C TYR A 147 -14.10 -7.95 13.71
N GLY A 148 -14.54 -6.72 14.01
CA GLY A 148 -14.35 -6.09 15.33
C GLY A 148 -13.16 -5.12 15.31
N LYS A 149 -12.91 -4.44 16.44
CA LYS A 149 -11.97 -3.30 16.51
C LYS A 149 -10.51 -3.57 16.09
N HIS A 150 -10.09 -4.84 16.05
CA HIS A 150 -8.72 -5.18 15.66
C HIS A 150 -8.55 -5.31 14.15
N VAL A 151 -9.62 -5.23 13.38
CA VAL A 151 -9.54 -5.23 11.92
C VAL A 151 -9.57 -3.76 11.48
N ASP A 152 -8.48 -3.30 10.87
CA ASP A 152 -8.24 -1.89 10.58
C ASP A 152 -8.96 -1.43 9.30
N VAL A 153 -8.80 -2.20 8.23
CA VAL A 153 -9.34 -1.93 6.89
C VAL A 153 -9.81 -3.24 6.27
N GLN A 154 -10.49 -3.17 5.13
CA GLN A 154 -10.80 -4.34 4.32
C GLN A 154 -10.36 -4.17 2.86
N GLY A 155 -10.16 -5.29 2.18
CA GLY A 155 -9.95 -5.35 0.73
C GLY A 155 -10.94 -6.33 0.08
N TRP A 156 -10.86 -6.49 -1.25
CA TRP A 156 -11.74 -7.43 -1.93
C TRP A 156 -11.36 -8.88 -1.61
N GLY A 157 -12.23 -9.57 -0.86
CA GLY A 157 -12.07 -10.99 -0.55
C GLY A 157 -12.87 -11.91 -1.47
N THR A 158 -13.74 -11.38 -2.32
CA THR A 158 -14.51 -12.15 -3.29
C THR A 158 -14.34 -11.59 -4.70
N GLY A 159 -14.57 -12.42 -5.72
CA GLY A 159 -14.43 -11.98 -7.12
C GLY A 159 -12.99 -11.70 -7.55
N VAL A 160 -12.01 -12.20 -6.80
CA VAL A 160 -10.59 -12.02 -7.09
C VAL A 160 -10.16 -13.00 -8.18
N VAL A 161 -9.35 -12.52 -9.11
CA VAL A 161 -8.63 -13.33 -10.08
C VAL A 161 -7.15 -13.12 -9.85
N THR A 162 -6.37 -14.19 -9.78
CA THR A 162 -4.93 -14.13 -9.55
C THR A 162 -4.19 -15.17 -10.39
N LEU A 163 -2.87 -15.02 -10.46
CA LEU A 163 -1.95 -15.96 -11.12
C LEU A 163 -1.84 -17.27 -10.33
N GLY A 164 -1.56 -18.36 -11.04
CA GLY A 164 -1.41 -19.71 -10.50
C GLY A 164 -2.73 -20.43 -10.18
N GLY A 165 -2.68 -21.31 -9.18
CA GLY A 165 -3.80 -22.11 -8.73
C GLY A 165 -4.20 -23.23 -9.70
N ASN A 166 -5.50 -23.52 -9.75
CA ASN A 166 -6.05 -24.68 -10.48
C ASN A 166 -6.32 -24.40 -11.97
N GLY A 167 -6.05 -23.18 -12.47
CA GLY A 167 -6.27 -22.81 -13.88
C GLY A 167 -7.75 -22.68 -14.27
N ASP A 168 -8.65 -22.49 -13.31
CA ASP A 168 -10.11 -22.46 -13.52
C ASP A 168 -10.63 -21.12 -14.09
N ALA A 169 -9.77 -20.11 -14.19
CA ALA A 169 -10.05 -18.88 -14.91
C ALA A 169 -9.47 -18.93 -16.34
N TRP A 170 -8.22 -19.35 -16.50
CA TRP A 170 -7.50 -19.50 -17.77
C TRP A 170 -6.20 -20.28 -17.56
N PRO A 171 -5.64 -20.97 -18.56
CA PRO A 171 -6.22 -21.33 -19.86
C PRO A 171 -7.23 -22.49 -19.75
N SER A 172 -8.25 -22.50 -20.62
CA SER A 172 -9.23 -23.60 -20.72
C SER A 172 -8.77 -24.71 -21.66
N GLU A 173 -9.41 -25.89 -21.58
CA GLU A 173 -9.12 -27.03 -22.46
C GLU A 173 -9.15 -26.61 -23.94
N GLY A 174 -8.13 -27.01 -24.70
CA GLY A 174 -7.96 -26.63 -26.11
C GLY A 174 -7.11 -25.37 -26.36
N ASN A 175 -6.73 -24.61 -25.32
CA ASN A 175 -5.71 -23.57 -25.44
C ASN A 175 -4.30 -24.20 -25.44
N PRO A 176 -3.33 -23.76 -26.28
CA PRO A 176 -1.97 -24.30 -26.27
C PRO A 176 -1.24 -24.20 -24.93
N ALA A 177 -1.60 -23.22 -24.09
CA ALA A 177 -1.08 -23.08 -22.73
C ALA A 177 -1.80 -23.99 -21.72
N PHE A 178 -2.82 -24.76 -22.15
CA PHE A 178 -3.57 -25.68 -21.30
C PHE A 178 -2.66 -26.79 -20.77
N GLY A 179 -2.36 -26.73 -19.47
CA GLY A 179 -1.46 -27.67 -18.79
C GLY A 179 -0.16 -27.03 -18.30
N ASP A 180 0.21 -25.85 -18.81
CA ASP A 180 1.37 -25.10 -18.33
C ASP A 180 1.03 -24.46 -16.96
N PRO A 181 1.70 -24.86 -15.86
CA PRO A 181 1.46 -24.29 -14.54
C PRO A 181 1.78 -22.80 -14.44
N ASP A 182 2.72 -22.29 -15.24
CA ASP A 182 3.19 -20.90 -15.19
C ASP A 182 2.27 -19.94 -15.95
N GLN A 183 1.29 -20.48 -16.67
CA GLN A 183 0.29 -19.73 -17.41
C GLN A 183 -1.09 -19.79 -16.75
N LYS A 184 -1.22 -20.41 -15.57
CA LYS A 184 -2.52 -20.58 -14.91
C LYS A 184 -2.99 -19.29 -14.25
N TYR A 185 -4.31 -19.12 -14.28
CA TYR A 185 -5.05 -18.11 -13.55
C TYR A 185 -6.18 -18.81 -12.81
N THR A 186 -6.45 -18.34 -11.60
CA THR A 186 -7.55 -18.83 -10.80
C THR A 186 -8.48 -17.71 -10.36
N LYS A 187 -9.77 -18.04 -10.28
CA LYS A 187 -10.83 -17.18 -9.73
C LYS A 187 -11.41 -17.74 -8.43
N THR A 188 -10.74 -18.75 -7.86
CA THR A 188 -11.18 -19.42 -6.62
C THR A 188 -10.38 -18.98 -5.39
N PHE A 189 -9.28 -18.27 -5.58
CA PHE A 189 -8.57 -17.61 -4.48
C PHE A 189 -9.39 -16.42 -3.98
N GLY A 190 -9.39 -16.20 -2.66
CA GLY A 190 -10.22 -15.18 -2.01
C GLY A 190 -10.01 -15.13 -0.51
N GLY A 191 -10.99 -14.57 0.20
CA GLY A 191 -10.94 -14.36 1.65
C GLY A 191 -10.01 -13.21 2.05
N THR A 192 -9.69 -13.16 3.34
CA THR A 192 -8.84 -12.11 3.92
C THR A 192 -7.43 -12.10 3.33
N SER A 193 -6.92 -13.25 2.88
CA SER A 193 -5.63 -13.35 2.18
C SER A 193 -5.59 -12.51 0.90
N ALA A 194 -6.59 -12.67 0.04
CA ALA A 194 -6.66 -11.87 -1.17
C ALA A 194 -6.79 -10.38 -0.86
N ALA A 195 -7.57 -10.03 0.15
CA ALA A 195 -7.74 -8.66 0.60
C ALA A 195 -6.43 -8.06 1.15
N ALA A 196 -5.70 -8.79 2.00
CA ALA A 196 -4.43 -8.35 2.58
C ALA A 196 -3.36 -8.13 1.52
N ALA A 197 -3.25 -9.01 0.53
CA ALA A 197 -2.34 -8.83 -0.60
C ALA A 197 -2.61 -7.52 -1.38
N GLN A 198 -3.87 -7.15 -1.55
CA GLN A 198 -4.24 -5.90 -2.23
C GLN A 198 -3.90 -4.67 -1.38
N VAL A 199 -4.13 -4.73 -0.06
CA VAL A 199 -3.75 -3.66 0.87
C VAL A 199 -2.24 -3.53 0.99
N ALA A 200 -1.49 -4.63 1.02
CA ALA A 200 -0.03 -4.60 1.00
C ALA A 200 0.51 -3.98 -0.29
N ALA A 201 -0.11 -4.28 -1.44
CA ALA A 201 0.23 -3.63 -2.69
C ALA A 201 -0.07 -2.11 -2.65
N ALA A 202 -1.21 -1.70 -2.05
CA ALA A 202 -1.50 -0.30 -1.81
C ALA A 202 -0.44 0.38 -0.93
N CYS A 203 -0.02 -0.25 0.18
CA CYS A 203 1.09 0.24 1.01
C CYS A 203 2.38 0.42 0.20
N ALA A 204 2.71 -0.52 -0.68
CA ALA A 204 3.90 -0.43 -1.53
C ALA A 204 3.80 0.74 -2.53
N CYS A 205 2.64 0.94 -3.16
CA CYS A 205 2.40 2.08 -4.04
C CYS A 205 2.48 3.41 -3.27
N LEU A 206 1.94 3.49 -2.06
CA LEU A 206 2.03 4.68 -1.21
C LEU A 206 3.45 4.93 -0.73
N GLN A 207 4.25 3.89 -0.47
CA GLN A 207 5.67 4.08 -0.18
C GLN A 207 6.42 4.64 -1.38
N SER A 208 6.20 4.09 -2.57
CA SER A 208 6.79 4.63 -3.80
C SER A 208 6.40 6.10 -4.02
N LEU A 209 5.13 6.44 -3.77
CA LEU A 209 4.68 7.83 -3.85
C LEU A 209 5.31 8.71 -2.76
N SER A 210 5.41 8.23 -1.52
CA SER A 210 6.04 8.96 -0.42
C SER A 210 7.51 9.22 -0.68
N GLU A 211 8.25 8.24 -1.17
CA GLU A 211 9.64 8.45 -1.60
C GLU A 211 9.70 9.54 -2.68
N ARG A 212 8.70 9.58 -3.56
CA ARG A 212 8.61 10.56 -4.63
C ARG A 212 8.32 11.99 -4.17
N ILE A 213 7.30 12.20 -3.34
CA ILE A 213 6.84 13.55 -2.98
C ILE A 213 7.34 14.02 -1.62
N LEU A 214 7.71 13.09 -0.73
CA LEU A 214 8.23 13.40 0.61
C LEU A 214 9.74 13.17 0.73
N CYS A 215 10.38 12.52 -0.24
CA CYS A 215 11.81 12.15 -0.22
C CYS A 215 12.20 11.38 1.05
N ARG A 216 11.26 10.59 1.52
CA ARG A 216 11.40 9.69 2.65
C ARG A 216 10.31 8.64 2.55
N ARG A 217 10.57 7.49 3.16
CA ARG A 217 9.54 6.47 3.37
C ARG A 217 8.67 6.84 4.55
N LEU A 218 7.41 6.45 4.49
CA LEU A 218 6.48 6.54 5.60
C LEU A 218 6.91 5.59 6.72
N THR A 219 6.79 6.08 7.95
CA THR A 219 6.81 5.23 9.13
C THR A 219 5.52 4.39 9.21
N PRO A 220 5.48 3.32 10.01
CA PRO A 220 4.26 2.53 10.20
C PRO A 220 3.07 3.33 10.74
N SER A 221 3.30 4.31 11.62
CA SER A 221 2.24 5.19 12.10
C SER A 221 1.69 6.07 10.98
N GLU A 222 2.57 6.70 10.19
CA GLU A 222 2.14 7.55 9.07
C GLU A 222 1.41 6.76 7.99
N MET A 223 1.88 5.55 7.64
CA MET A 223 1.17 4.67 6.71
C MET A 223 -0.23 4.32 7.21
N ARG A 224 -0.40 4.12 8.53
CA ARG A 224 -1.71 3.86 9.12
C ARG A 224 -2.59 5.10 9.09
N GLU A 225 -2.08 6.28 9.39
CA GLU A 225 -2.84 7.54 9.27
C GLU A 225 -3.33 7.74 7.83
N VAL A 226 -2.43 7.57 6.86
CA VAL A 226 -2.73 7.69 5.42
C VAL A 226 -3.76 6.66 4.94
N LEU A 227 -3.62 5.40 5.34
CA LEU A 227 -4.40 4.29 4.77
C LEU A 227 -5.65 3.92 5.56
N VAL A 228 -5.62 4.07 6.89
CA VAL A 228 -6.67 3.61 7.82
C VAL A 228 -7.51 4.77 8.34
N GLU A 229 -6.89 5.88 8.76
CA GLU A 229 -7.65 6.99 9.37
C GLU A 229 -8.35 7.86 8.33
N ASN A 230 -7.77 7.95 7.12
CA ASN A 230 -8.31 8.69 5.99
C ASN A 230 -9.16 7.84 5.04
N SER A 231 -9.44 6.56 5.35
CA SER A 231 -10.26 5.67 4.52
C SER A 231 -11.77 5.98 4.54
N GLN A 232 -12.18 7.23 4.84
CA GLN A 232 -13.57 7.58 5.18
C GLN A 232 -14.56 7.53 4.01
N GLY A 233 -14.18 6.98 2.86
CA GLY A 233 -15.00 6.95 1.65
C GLY A 233 -16.12 5.90 1.58
N LEU A 234 -16.09 4.79 2.35
CA LEU A 234 -17.03 3.67 2.10
C LEU A 234 -17.61 2.94 3.32
N SER A 235 -17.20 3.26 4.56
CA SER A 235 -17.94 2.78 5.75
C SER A 235 -18.88 3.87 6.21
N SER A 236 -20.17 3.56 6.25
CA SER A 236 -21.25 4.39 6.80
C SER A 236 -20.83 5.22 8.04
N GLY A 237 -20.47 6.48 7.84
CA GLY A 237 -20.68 7.61 8.75
C GLY A 237 -20.18 7.51 10.20
N ALA A 238 -19.01 6.95 10.47
CA ALA A 238 -18.39 7.10 11.79
C ALA A 238 -16.87 7.35 11.68
N ALA A 239 -16.43 8.49 12.21
CA ALA A 239 -15.03 8.81 12.39
C ALA A 239 -14.39 7.74 13.30
N LEU A 240 -13.40 7.02 12.77
CA LEU A 240 -12.54 6.14 13.55
C LEU A 240 -11.62 7.01 14.39
N THR A 241 -12.04 7.34 15.62
CA THR A 241 -11.11 7.83 16.64
C THR A 241 -10.62 6.61 17.41
N TRP A 242 -9.30 6.49 17.57
CA TRP A 242 -8.55 5.43 18.27
C TRP A 242 -9.01 5.16 19.73
N TYR A 243 -10.04 5.86 20.24
CA TYR A 243 -10.54 5.75 21.61
C TYR A 243 -12.07 5.68 21.78
N ALA A 244 -12.87 5.62 20.71
CA ALA A 244 -14.31 5.45 20.88
C ALA A 244 -14.69 3.95 20.97
N PRO A 245 -15.32 3.49 22.06
CA PRO A 245 -15.89 2.15 22.12
C PRO A 245 -17.16 2.15 21.28
N VAL A 246 -17.02 2.03 19.97
CA VAL A 246 -18.18 1.89 19.10
C VAL A 246 -18.48 0.40 18.98
N GLY A 247 -19.51 -0.05 19.69
CA GLY A 247 -20.06 -1.39 19.51
C GLY A 247 -20.53 -1.55 18.06
N HIS A 248 -19.72 -2.19 17.24
CA HIS A 248 -20.04 -2.53 15.86
C HIS A 248 -20.00 -4.04 15.68
N ASP A 249 -21.06 -4.72 16.13
CA ASP A 249 -21.20 -6.15 15.85
C ASP A 249 -21.32 -6.47 14.35
N HIS A 250 -21.52 -5.47 13.45
CA HIS A 250 -21.96 -5.74 12.08
C HIS A 250 -21.45 -4.83 10.94
N LEU A 251 -20.57 -3.84 11.16
CA LEU A 251 -20.06 -3.01 10.05
C LEU A 251 -18.61 -3.41 9.71
N PRO A 252 -18.29 -3.70 8.44
CA PRO A 252 -16.91 -3.95 8.05
C PRO A 252 -16.08 -2.66 8.23
N PRO A 253 -14.77 -2.78 8.52
CA PRO A 253 -13.86 -1.66 8.40
C PRO A 253 -13.86 -1.14 6.95
N ALA A 254 -13.48 0.12 6.73
CA ALA A 254 -13.58 0.73 5.41
C ALA A 254 -12.61 0.10 4.40
N PHE A 255 -12.95 0.19 3.12
CA PHE A 255 -11.94 0.02 2.06
C PHE A 255 -10.98 1.21 2.10
N PRO A 256 -9.66 1.01 1.93
CA PRO A 256 -8.74 2.12 1.77
C PRO A 256 -9.16 3.04 0.62
N ASP A 257 -9.24 4.34 0.89
CA ASP A 257 -9.47 5.36 -0.12
C ASP A 257 -8.13 5.91 -0.60
N LEU A 258 -7.66 5.41 -1.75
CA LEU A 258 -6.37 5.81 -2.28
C LEU A 258 -6.33 7.26 -2.76
N TYR A 259 -7.47 7.86 -3.12
CA TYR A 259 -7.49 9.28 -3.48
C TYR A 259 -7.28 10.15 -2.24
N ALA A 260 -8.00 9.85 -1.16
CA ALA A 260 -7.80 10.53 0.12
C ALA A 260 -6.40 10.31 0.68
N ALA A 261 -5.84 9.10 0.54
CA ALA A 261 -4.47 8.80 0.93
C ALA A 261 -3.44 9.65 0.16
N ILE A 262 -3.60 9.81 -1.16
CA ILE A 262 -2.73 10.64 -1.98
C ILE A 262 -2.83 12.11 -1.56
N GLU A 263 -4.06 12.63 -1.39
CA GLU A 263 -4.28 14.02 -0.97
C GLU A 263 -3.65 14.30 0.40
N TYR A 264 -3.78 13.37 1.35
CA TYR A 264 -3.15 13.48 2.65
C TYR A 264 -1.62 13.50 2.54
N LEU A 265 -1.03 12.61 1.75
CA LEU A 265 0.42 12.57 1.53
C LEU A 265 0.96 13.88 0.94
N GLN A 266 0.22 14.50 0.01
CA GLN A 266 0.58 15.79 -0.58
C GLN A 266 0.61 16.93 0.45
N GLY A 267 -0.13 16.80 1.55
CA GLY A 267 -0.11 17.76 2.66
C GLY A 267 0.97 17.51 3.72
N MET A 268 1.69 16.39 3.67
CA MET A 268 2.71 16.06 4.67
C MET A 268 4.02 16.84 4.46
N PRO A 269 4.79 17.12 5.52
CA PRO A 269 6.11 17.73 5.38
C PRO A 269 7.05 16.84 4.55
N SER A 270 7.60 17.41 3.46
CA SER A 270 8.60 16.76 2.63
C SER A 270 10.02 17.06 3.12
N ASN A 271 10.91 16.06 2.96
CA ASN A 271 12.36 16.20 3.14
C ASN A 271 13.06 16.47 1.79
N CYS A 272 12.29 16.77 0.74
CA CYS A 272 12.78 17.02 -0.61
C CYS A 272 13.52 18.35 -0.77
N ALA A 273 14.23 18.83 0.27
CA ALA A 273 14.98 20.08 0.27
C ALA A 273 16.28 19.95 -0.57
N ALA A 274 16.11 19.63 -1.83
CA ALA A 274 17.08 19.67 -2.89
C ALA A 274 17.15 21.11 -3.43
N ASN A 275 18.36 21.62 -3.67
CA ASN A 275 18.50 22.81 -4.50
C ASN A 275 18.11 22.43 -5.93
N PHE A 276 17.31 23.28 -6.56
CA PHE A 276 16.91 23.10 -7.93
C PHE A 276 16.97 24.42 -8.69
N ARG A 277 16.93 24.33 -10.01
CA ARG A 277 16.79 25.48 -10.90
C ARG A 277 15.46 25.34 -11.63
N ARG A 278 14.53 26.26 -11.39
CA ARG A 278 13.21 26.21 -12.02
C ARG A 278 13.35 26.34 -13.53
N GLY A 279 12.66 25.44 -14.24
CA GLY A 279 12.76 25.27 -15.68
C GLY A 279 13.80 24.25 -16.17
N ASP A 280 14.79 23.83 -15.35
CA ASP A 280 15.76 22.77 -15.71
C ASP A 280 15.16 21.41 -15.32
N VAL A 281 14.30 20.89 -16.18
CA VAL A 281 13.37 19.78 -15.90
C VAL A 281 14.04 18.44 -16.12
N ASN A 282 14.96 18.35 -17.08
CA ASN A 282 15.70 17.12 -17.34
C ASN A 282 16.96 16.99 -16.46
N ASN A 283 17.28 17.99 -15.64
CA ASN A 283 18.42 18.01 -14.72
C ASN A 283 19.76 17.81 -15.45
N ASP A 284 19.94 18.47 -16.59
CA ASP A 284 21.22 18.46 -17.32
C ASP A 284 22.09 19.71 -17.00
N GLY A 285 21.57 20.63 -16.18
CA GLY A 285 22.23 21.88 -15.80
C GLY A 285 22.07 23.00 -16.83
N ILE A 286 21.42 22.72 -17.96
CA ILE A 286 21.30 23.62 -19.10
C ILE A 286 19.81 23.84 -19.41
N LEU A 287 19.29 24.95 -18.91
CA LEU A 287 17.94 25.39 -19.30
C LEU A 287 17.83 25.63 -20.82
N ASN A 288 17.12 24.74 -21.53
CA ASN A 288 16.94 24.79 -22.98
C ASN A 288 15.63 24.09 -23.44
N ILE A 289 15.45 23.92 -24.75
CA ILE A 289 14.23 23.33 -25.32
C ILE A 289 13.96 21.88 -24.86
N ALA A 290 15.01 21.13 -24.49
CA ALA A 290 14.89 19.77 -23.96
C ALA A 290 14.05 19.72 -22.68
N ASP A 291 14.05 20.77 -21.87
CA ASP A 291 13.25 20.87 -20.65
C ASP A 291 11.76 20.96 -20.95
N ALA A 292 11.37 21.84 -21.88
CA ALA A 292 9.98 21.96 -22.33
C ALA A 292 9.49 20.65 -22.97
N VAL A 293 10.36 19.96 -23.72
CA VAL A 293 10.05 18.64 -24.28
C VAL A 293 9.87 17.61 -23.16
N THR A 294 10.64 17.68 -22.08
CA THR A 294 10.50 16.79 -20.92
C THR A 294 9.16 17.00 -20.22
N ILE A 295 8.72 18.25 -20.00
CA ILE A 295 7.38 18.54 -19.46
C ILE A 295 6.30 17.91 -20.34
N LEU A 296 6.33 18.18 -21.65
CA LEU A 296 5.30 17.66 -22.57
C LEU A 296 5.36 16.14 -22.72
N GLY A 297 6.56 15.55 -22.67
CA GLY A 297 6.78 14.11 -22.68
C GLY A 297 6.20 13.43 -21.44
N TYR A 298 6.35 14.05 -20.28
CA TYR A 298 5.72 13.60 -19.04
C TYR A 298 4.19 13.70 -19.11
N LEU A 299 3.66 14.86 -19.54
CA LEU A 299 2.21 15.11 -19.57
C LEU A 299 1.46 14.27 -20.62
N PHE A 300 2.07 14.05 -21.80
CA PHE A 300 1.37 13.50 -22.96
C PHE A 300 2.08 12.30 -23.61
N GLY A 301 3.36 12.10 -23.33
CA GLY A 301 4.20 11.08 -23.96
C GLY A 301 4.42 9.81 -23.14
N GLY A 302 3.86 9.75 -21.92
CA GLY A 302 4.06 8.63 -20.99
C GLY A 302 5.53 8.45 -20.57
N GLN A 303 6.33 9.51 -20.65
CA GLN A 303 7.69 9.51 -20.11
C GLN A 303 7.66 9.47 -18.58
N GLU A 304 8.77 9.05 -18.00
CA GLU A 304 8.96 9.11 -16.55
C GLU A 304 8.83 10.53 -16.02
N ALA A 305 8.47 10.65 -14.75
CA ALA A 305 8.36 11.93 -14.09
C ALA A 305 9.71 12.65 -13.99
N PRO A 306 9.73 13.99 -14.11
CA PRO A 306 10.94 14.77 -13.86
C PRO A 306 11.57 14.48 -12.48
N PRO A 307 12.91 14.45 -12.36
CA PRO A 307 13.61 14.30 -11.08
C PRO A 307 13.32 15.41 -10.06
N CYS A 308 12.72 16.51 -10.50
CA CYS A 308 12.24 17.57 -9.63
C CYS A 308 10.97 18.15 -10.23
N MET A 309 9.82 17.87 -9.60
CA MET A 309 8.53 18.36 -10.06
C MET A 309 8.43 19.88 -9.89
N GLU A 310 9.13 20.45 -8.91
CA GLU A 310 9.25 21.91 -8.77
C GLU A 310 9.99 22.56 -9.92
N ALA A 311 10.93 21.87 -10.56
CA ALA A 311 11.58 22.40 -11.74
C ALA A 311 10.61 22.49 -12.93
N ALA A 312 9.58 21.63 -12.95
CA ALA A 312 8.59 21.53 -14.01
C ALA A 312 7.37 22.45 -13.83
N ASP A 313 7.09 22.93 -12.62
CA ASP A 313 6.11 24.01 -12.38
C ASP A 313 6.82 25.35 -12.58
N VAL A 314 6.79 25.88 -13.80
CA VAL A 314 7.63 26.99 -14.25
C VAL A 314 7.20 28.31 -13.61
N HIS A 315 5.90 28.47 -13.37
CA HIS A 315 5.32 29.67 -12.79
C HIS A 315 5.03 29.60 -11.28
N ASP A 316 5.29 28.45 -10.64
CA ASP A 316 5.11 28.23 -9.19
C ASP A 316 3.65 28.37 -8.73
N ASP A 317 2.71 27.80 -9.49
CA ASP A 317 1.27 27.84 -9.19
C ASP A 317 0.75 26.57 -8.48
N GLY A 318 1.64 25.59 -8.28
CA GLY A 318 1.39 24.32 -7.64
C GLY A 318 0.82 23.24 -8.56
N GLN A 319 0.89 23.43 -9.88
CA GLN A 319 0.38 22.44 -10.84
C GLN A 319 1.27 22.34 -12.08
N VAL A 320 1.94 21.20 -12.26
CA VAL A 320 2.61 20.88 -13.54
C VAL A 320 1.57 20.53 -14.61
N ASN A 321 1.41 21.41 -15.58
CA ASN A 321 0.46 21.30 -16.67
C ASN A 321 1.00 21.90 -17.99
N ILE A 322 0.15 22.03 -19.01
CA ILE A 322 0.60 22.49 -20.34
C ILE A 322 1.09 23.95 -20.34
N ALA A 323 0.60 24.77 -19.40
CA ALA A 323 1.02 26.16 -19.25
C ALA A 323 2.53 26.26 -19.00
N ASP A 324 3.09 25.39 -18.16
CA ASP A 324 4.52 25.37 -17.84
C ASP A 324 5.40 25.18 -19.08
N GLY A 325 5.02 24.22 -19.94
CA GLY A 325 5.73 23.98 -21.20
C GLY A 325 5.60 25.16 -22.18
N VAL A 326 4.44 25.82 -22.21
CA VAL A 326 4.22 27.02 -23.04
C VAL A 326 5.03 28.20 -22.52
N ASP A 327 5.10 28.41 -21.22
CA ASP A 327 5.82 29.51 -20.59
C ASP A 327 7.33 29.38 -20.79
N LEU A 328 7.88 28.17 -20.66
CA LEU A 328 9.30 27.93 -20.93
C LEU A 328 9.67 28.24 -22.39
N LEU A 329 8.83 27.80 -23.34
CA LEU A 329 9.00 28.12 -24.77
C LEU A 329 8.80 29.62 -25.04
N GLY A 330 7.86 30.26 -24.35
CA GLY A 330 7.61 31.69 -24.40
C GLY A 330 8.82 32.50 -23.95
N TYR A 331 9.46 32.08 -22.86
CA TYR A 331 10.73 32.66 -22.38
C TYR A 331 11.83 32.52 -23.43
N PHE A 332 12.02 31.34 -24.03
CA PHE A 332 13.08 31.10 -25.02
C PHE A 332 12.91 31.87 -26.33
N PHE A 333 11.69 31.96 -26.85
CA PHE A 333 11.48 32.40 -28.24
C PHE A 333 10.70 33.70 -28.37
N SER A 334 9.96 34.11 -27.34
CA SER A 334 9.01 35.24 -27.43
C SER A 334 9.29 36.35 -26.42
N GLY A 335 10.34 36.23 -25.60
CA GLY A 335 10.64 37.19 -24.54
C GLY A 335 9.59 37.20 -23.43
N GLY A 336 8.97 36.04 -23.17
CA GLY A 336 8.05 35.84 -22.04
C GLY A 336 8.74 36.01 -20.69
N GLU A 337 7.96 35.92 -19.61
CA GLU A 337 8.52 36.03 -18.26
C GLU A 337 9.51 34.88 -17.98
N PRO A 338 10.61 35.15 -17.26
CA PRO A 338 11.51 34.08 -16.82
C PRO A 338 10.81 33.15 -15.82
N PRO A 339 11.28 31.90 -15.66
CA PRO A 339 10.80 31.02 -14.61
C PRO A 339 10.81 31.68 -13.23
N SER A 340 9.82 31.33 -12.40
CA SER A 340 9.74 31.74 -10.99
C SER A 340 10.98 31.27 -10.20
N ALA A 341 11.22 31.86 -9.03
CA ALA A 341 12.35 31.45 -8.19
C ALA A 341 12.22 29.95 -7.80
N PRO A 342 13.32 29.19 -7.71
CA PRO A 342 14.73 29.57 -7.89
C PRO A 342 15.18 29.63 -9.36
N PHE A 343 15.52 30.84 -9.84
CA PHE A 343 16.04 31.12 -11.18
C PHE A 343 16.79 32.48 -11.16
N PRO A 344 17.88 32.70 -11.93
CA PRO A 344 18.55 31.77 -12.85
C PRO A 344 19.48 30.78 -12.15
N ASP A 345 19.81 31.02 -10.89
CA ASP A 345 20.68 30.16 -10.11
C ASP A 345 19.88 29.11 -9.36
N CYS A 346 20.56 28.03 -9.02
CA CYS A 346 20.03 27.01 -8.14
C CYS A 346 19.71 27.55 -6.75
N GLY A 347 18.61 27.10 -6.19
CA GLY A 347 18.20 27.49 -4.84
C GLY A 347 17.19 26.51 -4.23
N PRO A 348 16.89 26.69 -2.94
CA PRO A 348 15.85 25.91 -2.28
C PRO A 348 14.46 26.36 -2.76
N LEU A 349 13.46 25.51 -2.51
CA LEU A 349 12.05 25.89 -2.68
C LEU A 349 11.73 27.17 -1.87
N PRO A 350 11.11 28.20 -2.49
CA PRO A 350 10.70 29.38 -1.76
C PRO A 350 9.69 29.03 -0.64
N PRO A 351 9.75 29.67 0.55
CA PRO A 351 8.93 29.27 1.70
C PRO A 351 7.41 29.36 1.52
N GLN A 352 6.93 30.01 0.45
CA GLN A 352 5.50 30.24 0.18
C GLN A 352 4.96 29.36 -0.94
N SER A 353 5.83 28.59 -1.60
CA SER A 353 5.48 27.71 -2.70
C SER A 353 4.79 26.45 -2.17
N SER A 354 3.86 25.92 -2.97
CA SER A 354 3.40 24.54 -2.84
C SER A 354 4.56 23.58 -3.04
N ASN A 355 4.51 22.42 -2.38
CA ASN A 355 5.58 21.43 -2.43
C ASN A 355 5.17 20.24 -3.33
N LEU A 356 5.59 20.28 -4.58
CA LEU A 356 5.43 19.24 -5.59
C LEU A 356 6.54 18.18 -5.50
N GLY A 357 7.66 18.49 -4.84
CA GLY A 357 8.73 17.56 -4.51
C GLY A 357 9.89 17.56 -5.52
N CYS A 358 11.10 17.32 -4.99
CA CYS A 358 12.34 17.17 -5.75
C CYS A 358 13.20 16.03 -5.19
N PHE A 359 13.36 14.99 -6.01
CA PHE A 359 13.88 13.69 -5.60
C PHE A 359 15.39 13.71 -5.36
N GLU A 360 16.11 14.55 -6.10
CA GLU A 360 17.55 14.77 -5.97
C GLU A 360 17.87 16.26 -6.06
N SER A 361 18.99 16.67 -5.45
CA SER A 361 19.57 17.99 -5.74
C SER A 361 19.98 18.01 -7.20
N ILE A 362 19.18 18.68 -8.04
CA ILE A 362 19.43 18.83 -9.48
C ILE A 362 20.51 19.89 -9.78
N CYS A 363 21.21 20.29 -8.73
CA CYS A 363 22.21 21.34 -8.74
C CYS A 363 23.47 20.80 -8.08
N ALA A 364 24.55 20.69 -8.86
CA ALA A 364 25.87 20.41 -8.33
C ALA A 364 26.35 21.58 -7.46
N GLN A 365 26.95 21.28 -6.31
CA GLN A 365 27.74 22.26 -5.55
C GLN A 365 29.08 22.52 -6.20
#